data_AF-A0A3Q0J588-F1
#
_entry.id   AF-A0A3Q0J588-F1
#
_cell.length_a   1.000
_cell.length_b   1.000
_cell.length_c   1.000
_cell.angle_alpha   90.00
_cell.angle_beta   90.00
_cell.angle_gamma   90.00
#
_symmetry.space_group_name_H-M   'P 1'
#
loop_
_entity.id
_entity.type
_entity.pdbx_description
1 polymer ?
#
loop_
_entity_poly.entity_id
_entity_poly.type
_entity_poly.pdbx_seq_one_letter_code
_entity_poly.pdbx_strand_id
1 'polypeptide(L)'
;MTSADGMKVLCVRLVRGDDLKVKLKALVEENNIRAGFIVSCVGSVSQATLRFATQVNGEHEIRTLSQNMEITSLVGTFSPGDQNPIPEHGDHLPSRYSLPEWLSPTYDTL
;
A
#
# COMPACT_ATOMS: atom_id res chain seq x y z
N MET A 1 21.87 2.16 -30.10
CA MET A 1 22.13 1.45 -28.84
C MET A 1 21.16 1.98 -27.80
N THR A 2 20.02 1.32 -27.59
CA THR A 2 19.15 1.61 -26.45
C THR A 2 19.82 1.01 -25.22
N SER A 3 20.30 1.85 -24.30
CA SER A 3 20.73 1.39 -22.98
C SER A 3 19.59 0.58 -22.38
N ALA A 4 19.87 -0.62 -21.86
CA ALA A 4 18.90 -1.29 -21.02
C ALA A 4 18.68 -0.39 -19.80
N ASP A 5 17.50 0.20 -19.67
CA ASP A 5 17.12 0.94 -18.48
C ASP A 5 17.02 -0.06 -17.33
N GLY A 6 18.12 -0.20 -16.58
CA GLY A 6 18.20 -1.07 -15.42
C GLY A 6 17.39 -0.54 -14.23
N MET A 7 17.24 -1.38 -13.20
CA MET A 7 16.59 -0.98 -11.96
C MET A 7 17.32 0.21 -11.33
N LYS A 8 16.58 1.30 -11.07
CA LYS A 8 17.06 2.44 -10.28
C LYS A 8 16.62 2.24 -8.83
N VAL A 9 17.54 2.43 -7.89
CA VAL A 9 17.31 2.27 -6.46
C VAL A 9 17.30 3.63 -5.78
N LEU A 10 16.27 3.90 -4.99
CA LEU A 10 16.15 5.10 -4.16
C LEU A 10 16.27 4.69 -2.68
N CYS A 11 17.18 5.34 -1.96
CA CYS A 11 17.34 5.17 -0.52
C CYS A 11 16.79 6.41 0.18
N VAL A 12 15.82 6.22 1.08
CA VAL A 12 15.12 7.32 1.76
C VAL A 12 15.07 7.05 3.26
N ARG A 13 15.19 8.12 4.05
CA ARG A 13 14.99 8.11 5.50
C ARG A 13 13.83 9.02 5.83
N LEU A 14 12.74 8.43 6.32
CA LEU A 14 11.65 9.19 6.90
C LEU A 14 12.04 9.69 8.29
N VAL A 15 11.47 10.83 8.69
CA VAL A 15 11.72 11.42 10.01
C VAL A 15 10.56 11.13 10.95
N ARG A 16 10.81 11.25 12.26
CA ARG A 16 9.78 11.04 13.27
C ARG A 16 8.60 11.99 13.02
N GLY A 17 7.38 11.45 13.02
CA GLY A 17 6.15 12.19 12.76
C GLY A 17 5.69 12.14 11.30
N ASP A 18 6.53 11.64 10.39
CA ASP A 18 6.09 11.35 9.03
C ASP A 18 5.11 10.18 9.00
N ASP A 19 4.04 10.32 8.22
CA ASP A 19 3.21 9.19 7.81
C ASP A 19 3.91 8.43 6.67
N LEU A 20 4.20 7.15 6.91
CA LEU A 20 4.91 6.27 5.99
C LEU A 20 4.23 6.18 4.62
N LYS A 21 2.91 6.00 4.58
CA LYS A 21 2.15 5.82 3.34
C LYS A 21 2.13 7.12 2.53
N VAL A 22 1.89 8.25 3.19
CA VAL A 22 1.87 9.58 2.55
C VAL A 22 3.24 9.90 1.97
N LYS A 23 4.33 9.66 2.71
CA LYS A 23 5.69 9.94 2.21
C LYS A 23 6.10 9.03 1.05
N LEU A 24 5.78 7.74 1.12
CA LEU A 24 6.05 6.82 0.00
C LEU A 24 5.26 7.22 -1.25
N LYS A 25 4.00 7.65 -1.10
CA LYS A 25 3.20 8.18 -2.22
C LYS A 25 3.85 9.42 -2.84
N ALA A 26 4.24 10.40 -2.04
CA ALA A 26 4.92 11.59 -2.52
C ALA A 26 6.22 11.25 -3.26
N LEU A 27 7.03 10.33 -2.73
CA LEU A 27 8.27 9.89 -3.39
C LEU A 27 8.01 9.24 -4.76
N VAL A 28 6.96 8.42 -4.88
CA VAL A 28 6.55 7.79 -6.14
C VAL A 28 6.14 8.85 -7.17
N GLU A 29 5.38 9.85 -6.75
CA GLU A 29 4.91 10.95 -7.59
C GLU A 29 6.07 11.86 -8.03
N GLU A 30 6.91 12.31 -7.09
CA GLU A 30 8.07 13.18 -7.34
C GLU A 30 9.09 12.55 -8.30
N ASN A 31 9.28 11.23 -8.23
CA ASN A 31 10.24 10.51 -9.08
C ASN A 31 9.58 9.88 -10.33
N ASN A 32 8.29 10.13 -10.56
CA ASN A 32 7.52 9.57 -11.67
C ASN A 32 7.67 8.04 -11.79
N ILE A 33 7.57 7.33 -10.66
CA ILE A 33 7.74 5.88 -10.61
C ILE A 33 6.48 5.22 -11.15
N ARG A 34 6.55 4.74 -12.40
CA ARG A 34 5.44 4.04 -13.07
C ARG A 34 5.35 2.54 -12.72
N ALA A 35 6.43 1.96 -12.23
CA ALA A 35 6.48 0.59 -11.75
C ALA A 35 7.64 0.48 -10.76
N GLY A 36 7.32 0.21 -9.51
CA GLY A 36 8.32 0.13 -8.44
C GLY A 36 7.91 -0.85 -7.35
N PHE A 37 8.86 -1.21 -6.50
CA PHE A 37 8.61 -2.02 -5.32
C PHE A 37 9.57 -1.64 -4.21
N ILE A 38 9.21 -1.96 -2.97
CA ILE A 38 10.11 -1.79 -1.82
C ILE A 38 11.16 -2.91 -1.86
N VAL A 39 12.43 -2.55 -2.05
CA VAL A 39 13.56 -3.51 -2.02
C VAL A 39 13.76 -4.06 -0.61
N SER A 40 13.77 -3.16 0.39
CA SER A 40 13.82 -3.49 1.81
C SER A 40 13.43 -2.26 2.62
N CYS A 41 12.88 -2.43 3.80
CA CYS A 41 12.59 -1.33 4.71
C CYS A 41 12.56 -1.85 6.16
N VAL A 42 13.15 -1.06 7.05
CA VAL A 42 13.15 -1.25 8.50
C VAL A 42 12.96 0.11 9.18
N GLY A 43 12.50 0.09 10.42
CA GLY A 43 12.34 1.30 11.23
C GLY A 43 11.31 1.11 12.33
N SER A 44 10.80 2.20 12.88
CA SER A 44 9.83 2.17 13.97
C SER A 44 8.68 3.12 13.71
N VAL A 45 7.48 2.77 14.17
CA VAL A 45 6.29 3.63 14.17
C VAL A 45 5.70 3.71 15.56
N SER A 46 5.08 4.84 15.89
CA SER A 46 4.29 4.99 17.13
C SER A 46 2.82 4.62 16.96
N GLN A 47 2.37 4.46 15.71
CA GLN A 47 1.01 4.06 15.36
C GLN A 47 1.00 3.36 14.00
N ALA A 48 0.14 2.36 13.84
CA ALA A 48 -0.16 1.76 12.52
C ALA A 48 -1.65 1.46 12.40
N THR A 49 -2.21 1.69 11.21
CA THR A 49 -3.56 1.25 10.85
C THR A 49 -3.45 0.14 9.82
N LEU A 50 -3.94 -1.05 10.19
CA LEU A 50 -3.84 -2.26 9.38
C LEU A 50 -5.23 -2.68 8.91
N ARG A 51 -5.35 -3.06 7.64
CA ARG A 51 -6.53 -3.77 7.10
C ARG A 51 -6.21 -5.24 7.02
N PHE A 52 -6.96 -6.07 7.75
CA PHE A 52 -6.84 -7.52 7.65
C PHE A 52 -7.49 -8.03 6.36
N ALA A 53 -7.05 -9.22 5.93
CA ALA A 53 -7.66 -9.92 4.80
C ALA A 53 -9.16 -10.09 5.02
N THR A 54 -9.94 -10.06 3.92
CA THR A 54 -11.39 -10.28 4.02
C THR A 54 -11.66 -11.67 4.54
N GLN A 55 -12.62 -11.73 5.45
CA GLN A 55 -13.11 -12.95 6.04
C GLN A 55 -14.03 -13.67 5.04
N VAL A 56 -14.32 -14.94 5.32
CA VAL A 56 -15.17 -15.78 4.45
C VAL A 56 -16.58 -15.17 4.25
N ASN A 57 -17.05 -14.39 5.22
CA ASN A 57 -18.34 -13.68 5.15
C ASN A 57 -18.30 -12.37 4.35
N GLY A 58 -17.16 -12.00 3.76
CA GLY A 58 -17.00 -10.76 2.99
C GLY A 58 -16.60 -9.53 3.82
N GLU A 59 -16.56 -9.64 5.14
CA GLU A 59 -16.20 -8.53 6.03
C GLU A 59 -14.68 -8.32 6.08
N HIS A 60 -14.27 -7.06 6.27
CA HIS A 60 -12.87 -6.70 6.52
C HIS A 60 -12.74 -6.05 7.90
N GLU A 61 -11.70 -6.43 8.63
CA GLU A 61 -11.33 -5.74 9.87
C GLU A 61 -10.27 -4.68 9.58
N ILE A 62 -10.49 -3.46 10.09
CA ILE A 62 -9.47 -2.42 10.17
C ILE A 62 -9.14 -2.22 11.65
N ARG A 63 -7.85 -2.22 11.98
CA ARG A 63 -7.39 -2.02 13.35
C ARG A 63 -6.30 -0.97 13.41
N THR A 64 -6.47 -0.01 14.31
CA THR A 64 -5.45 0.98 14.66
C THR A 64 -4.73 0.54 15.92
N LEU A 65 -3.41 0.41 15.83
CA LEU A 65 -2.51 0.06 16.92
C LEU A 65 -1.73 1.31 17.34
N SER A 66 -2.09 1.92 18.46
CA SER A 66 -1.47 3.14 18.98
C SER A 66 -0.39 2.82 20.03
N GLN A 67 0.68 2.16 19.60
CA GLN A 67 1.82 1.79 20.44
C GLN A 67 3.12 1.79 19.62
N ASN A 68 4.26 1.88 20.30
CA ASN A 68 5.56 1.77 19.63
C ASN A 68 5.74 0.37 19.06
N MET A 69 6.05 0.28 17.77
CA MET A 69 6.24 -0.96 17.03
C MET A 69 7.44 -0.83 16.09
N GLU A 70 8.09 -1.95 15.83
CA GLU A 70 9.17 -2.04 14.86
C GLU A 70 8.63 -2.57 13.52
N ILE A 71 8.97 -1.87 12.44
CA ILE A 71 8.88 -2.37 11.07
C ILE A 71 10.10 -3.27 10.87
N THR A 72 9.88 -4.58 10.99
CA THR A 72 10.90 -5.60 10.69
C THR A 72 11.00 -5.88 9.19
N SER A 73 9.93 -5.63 8.46
CA SER A 73 9.85 -5.71 7.01
C SER A 73 8.67 -4.88 6.49
N LEU A 74 8.83 -4.30 5.31
CA LEU A 74 7.74 -3.72 4.53
C LEU A 74 7.94 -4.15 3.08
N VAL A 75 6.90 -4.73 2.49
CA VAL A 75 6.87 -5.23 1.12
C VAL A 75 5.66 -4.66 0.40
N GLY A 76 5.80 -4.42 -0.90
CA GLY A 76 4.72 -3.86 -1.71
C GLY A 76 5.23 -3.30 -3.03
N THR A 77 4.29 -3.13 -3.96
CA THR A 77 4.51 -2.57 -5.29
C THR A 77 3.80 -1.23 -5.42
N PHE A 78 4.32 -0.37 -6.29
CA PHE A 78 3.70 0.89 -6.69
C PHE A 78 3.40 0.85 -8.18
N SER A 79 2.17 1.23 -8.54
CA SER A 79 1.73 1.36 -9.93
C SER A 79 0.80 2.58 -10.09
N PRO A 80 0.76 3.20 -11.27
CA PRO A 80 -0.20 4.26 -11.60
C PRO A 80 -1.59 3.64 -11.72
N GLY A 81 -2.25 3.44 -10.58
CA GLY A 81 -3.56 2.79 -10.46
C GLY A 81 -4.12 2.75 -9.04
N ASP A 82 -3.25 2.76 -8.02
CA ASP A 82 -3.66 2.71 -6.61
C ASP A 82 -4.06 4.09 -6.04
N GLN A 83 -4.84 4.86 -6.81
CA GLN A 83 -5.40 6.13 -6.35
C GLN A 83 -6.75 5.97 -5.66
N ASN A 84 -7.29 4.75 -5.56
CA ASN A 84 -8.51 4.52 -4.79
C ASN A 84 -8.17 4.67 -3.29
N PRO A 85 -8.74 5.66 -2.59
CA PRO A 85 -8.64 5.73 -1.16
C PRO A 85 -9.12 4.41 -0.57
N ILE A 86 -8.43 3.90 0.45
CA ILE A 86 -9.04 2.87 1.31
C ILE A 86 -10.27 3.58 1.89
N PRO A 87 -11.50 3.09 1.67
CA PRO A 87 -12.69 3.77 2.16
C PRO A 87 -12.56 3.94 3.68
N GLU A 88 -12.58 5.18 4.13
CA GLU A 88 -12.71 5.52 5.55
C GLU A 88 -14.17 5.35 5.97
N HIS A 89 -14.40 4.96 7.23
CA HIS A 89 -15.68 4.46 7.74
C HIS A 89 -16.88 5.34 7.33
N GLY A 90 -17.91 4.70 6.74
CA GLY A 90 -19.27 5.25 6.67
C GLY A 90 -19.78 5.58 5.26
N ASP A 91 -18.93 5.58 4.24
CA ASP A 91 -19.39 5.84 2.88
C ASP A 91 -19.94 4.56 2.25
N HIS A 92 -21.24 4.60 1.91
CA HIS A 92 -21.82 3.65 0.97
C HIS A 92 -20.97 3.67 -0.30
N LEU A 93 -20.32 2.55 -0.62
CA LEU A 93 -19.67 2.37 -1.92
C LEU A 93 -20.74 2.67 -3.00
N PRO A 94 -20.59 3.73 -3.82
CA PRO A 94 -21.50 3.94 -4.94
C PRO A 94 -21.49 2.67 -5.80
N SER A 95 -22.67 2.26 -6.29
CA SER A 95 -22.87 1.01 -7.06
C SER A 95 -22.03 0.90 -8.36
N ARG A 96 -21.18 1.90 -8.62
CA ARG A 96 -20.26 1.99 -9.76
C ARG A 96 -18.80 1.69 -9.40
N TYR A 97 -18.46 1.36 -8.14
CA TYR A 97 -17.19 0.72 -7.87
C TYR A 97 -17.26 -0.72 -8.38
N SER A 98 -16.90 -0.93 -9.65
CA SER A 98 -16.41 -2.22 -10.10
C SER A 98 -15.21 -2.54 -9.21
N LEU A 99 -15.31 -3.61 -8.43
CA LEU A 99 -14.17 -4.13 -7.69
C LEU A 99 -13.01 -4.29 -8.70
N PRO A 100 -11.78 -3.88 -8.34
CA PRO A 100 -10.62 -4.24 -9.14
C PRO A 100 -10.63 -5.75 -9.41
N GLU A 101 -10.13 -6.18 -10.55
CA GLU A 101 -10.13 -7.60 -10.94
C GLU A 101 -9.51 -8.51 -9.86
N TRP A 102 -8.53 -8.00 -9.10
CA TRP A 102 -7.89 -8.66 -7.96
C TRP A 102 -8.72 -8.75 -6.66
N LEU A 103 -9.88 -8.10 -6.62
CA LEU A 103 -10.89 -8.12 -5.56
C LEU A 103 -12.17 -8.85 -6.00
N SER A 104 -12.23 -9.31 -7.26
CA SER A 104 -13.32 -10.16 -7.73
C SER A 104 -13.08 -11.58 -7.20
N PRO A 105 -14.07 -12.24 -6.56
CA PRO A 105 -13.92 -13.62 -6.12
C PRO A 105 -13.93 -14.55 -7.32
N THR A 106 -12.82 -14.66 -8.05
CA THR A 106 -12.59 -15.79 -8.96
C THR A 106 -12.20 -16.97 -8.09
N TYR A 107 -13.22 -17.64 -7.56
CA TYR A 107 -13.07 -19.03 -7.14
C TYR A 107 -12.79 -19.85 -8.40
N ASP A 108 -11.51 -20.02 -8.74
CA ASP A 108 -11.10 -21.17 -9.53
C ASP A 108 -11.28 -22.40 -8.65
N THR A 109 -12.29 -23.18 -9.00
CA THR A 109 -12.56 -24.49 -8.42
C THR A 109 -11.48 -25.44 -8.91
N LEU A 110 -10.67 -25.96 -7.99
CA LEU A 110 -9.99 -27.25 -8.15
C LEU A 110 -10.79 -28.31 -7.39
#